data_AF-A0A559M2K1-F1
#
_entry.id   AF-A0A559M2K1-F1
#
_cell.length_a   1.000
_cell.length_b   1.000
_cell.length_c   1.000
_cell.angle_alpha   90.00
_cell.angle_beta   90.00
_cell.angle_gamma   90.00
#
_symmetry.space_group_name_H-M   'P 1'
#
loop_
_entity.id
_entity.type
_entity.pdbx_description
1 polymer ?
#
loop_
_entity_poly.entity_id
_entity_poly.type
_entity_poly.pdbx_seq_one_letter_code
_entity_poly.pdbx_strand_id
1 'polypeptide(L)'
;MLSNLFSRVIRRSDDDVDENEIEDDTAWTQVLMAHLLVFNTWGYINSFSIFQDYYTTKFQQSPSSISWVGSLQIFLTLFLGTFAGIALDAGLYRVVLFVGPLLQLIGIFLTSISTRYWHLLILQGIVQGLGDGLIFGPTITNISTYFSKKRSLSMAIVACGTATGGIVIPIIAQQLLLRIGFPWTIRVLGFVVLFNASIAQVFARERNVRRVSGPLFDLKAFKDVRYSMFSAGIFMIFCSLYVGFFYISTFAQDAVHLSISTSRTIVIIINAVGIPGRIIPAILADGYMGPMKTLLPFVFVASIVLYSWIAVTSLGGLIPFTVLYGISGAAVQGLFPSALANLINDPKQKGVRMGMVLSIAGLGSLAGPPIAGALVTTDGGGFLYAQIFSGTMMMGGAMILSLDQLVAWKIGRQSANTGDGNHSLPPTGEIC
;
A
#
# COMPACT_ATOMS: atom_id res chain seq x y z
N MET A 1 -20.72 3.35 41.85
CA MET A 1 -21.58 3.05 40.68
C MET A 1 -20.76 2.70 39.44
N LEU A 2 -19.69 3.43 39.12
CA LEU A 2 -18.78 3.13 38.00
C LEU A 2 -18.00 1.80 38.16
N SER A 3 -17.54 1.44 39.37
CA SER A 3 -16.81 0.16 39.57
C SER A 3 -17.65 -1.09 39.35
N ASN A 4 -18.97 -1.03 39.62
CA ASN A 4 -19.90 -2.12 39.37
C ASN A 4 -20.31 -2.24 37.88
N LEU A 5 -20.12 -1.17 37.11
CA LEU A 5 -20.24 -1.21 35.65
C LEU A 5 -19.00 -1.88 35.04
N PHE A 6 -17.81 -1.52 35.53
CA PHE A 6 -16.55 -2.19 35.14
C PHE A 6 -16.54 -3.67 35.53
N SER A 7 -17.05 -4.04 36.70
CA SER A 7 -17.10 -5.46 37.11
C SER A 7 -18.14 -6.27 36.34
N ARG A 8 -19.26 -5.68 35.88
CA ARG A 8 -20.22 -6.35 34.98
C ARG A 8 -19.70 -6.48 33.54
N VAL A 9 -18.84 -5.55 33.09
CA VAL A 9 -18.11 -5.66 31.80
C VAL A 9 -16.99 -6.70 31.90
N ILE A 10 -16.34 -6.83 33.06
CA ILE A 10 -15.31 -7.85 33.31
C ILE A 10 -15.96 -9.23 33.51
N ARG A 11 -17.11 -9.38 34.19
CA ARG A 11 -17.69 -10.70 34.47
C ARG A 11 -18.42 -11.34 33.29
N ARG A 12 -18.61 -10.61 32.19
CA ARG A 12 -19.07 -11.18 30.90
C ARG A 12 -17.88 -11.68 30.04
N SER A 13 -16.67 -11.77 30.62
CA SER A 13 -15.42 -12.11 29.92
C SER A 13 -15.18 -13.60 29.70
N ASP A 14 -15.95 -14.47 30.35
CA ASP A 14 -15.63 -15.91 30.37
C ASP A 14 -16.59 -16.75 29.52
N ASP A 15 -17.62 -16.15 28.94
CA ASP A 15 -18.57 -16.84 28.08
C ASP A 15 -18.35 -16.42 26.61
N ASP A 16 -17.78 -17.35 25.85
CA ASP A 16 -17.74 -17.45 24.38
C ASP A 16 -16.93 -16.38 23.62
N VAL A 17 -15.59 -16.51 23.65
CA VAL A 17 -14.81 -16.19 22.43
C VAL A 17 -15.11 -17.31 21.45
N ASP A 18 -16.17 -17.10 20.67
CA ASP A 18 -16.53 -17.98 19.57
C ASP A 18 -15.39 -17.89 18.52
N GLU A 19 -14.39 -18.76 18.67
CA GLU A 19 -13.32 -19.05 17.70
C GLU A 19 -13.89 -19.67 16.40
N ASN A 20 -15.20 -19.76 16.28
CA ASN A 20 -15.89 -20.28 15.12
C ASN A 20 -15.69 -19.36 13.90
N GLU A 21 -15.15 -19.98 12.86
CA GLU A 21 -14.93 -19.43 11.52
C GLU A 21 -16.29 -19.01 10.93
N ILE A 22 -16.54 -17.73 10.68
CA ILE A 22 -17.73 -17.28 9.96
C ILE A 22 -17.31 -17.07 8.50
N GLU A 23 -17.13 -18.16 7.75
CA GLU A 23 -17.07 -18.10 6.28
C GLU A 23 -18.49 -17.96 5.69
N ASP A 24 -19.25 -16.99 6.19
CA ASP A 24 -20.63 -16.72 5.75
C ASP A 24 -20.68 -15.56 4.75
N ASP A 25 -21.82 -15.35 4.09
CA ASP A 25 -22.08 -14.22 3.18
C ASP A 25 -21.77 -12.86 3.85
N THR A 26 -21.93 -12.81 5.16
CA THR A 26 -21.60 -11.65 5.99
C THR A 26 -20.10 -11.29 5.92
N ALA A 27 -19.20 -12.27 5.88
CA ALA A 27 -17.75 -12.06 5.80
C ALA A 27 -17.31 -11.56 4.42
N TRP A 28 -17.88 -12.11 3.35
CA TRP A 28 -17.63 -11.65 1.98
C TRP A 28 -18.18 -10.25 1.73
N THR A 29 -19.30 -9.90 2.38
CA THR A 29 -19.79 -8.52 2.39
C THR A 29 -18.76 -7.56 3.00
N GLN A 30 -18.06 -7.96 4.08
CA GLN A 30 -16.98 -7.15 4.64
C GLN A 30 -15.79 -6.99 3.68
N VAL A 31 -15.43 -8.05 2.94
CA VAL A 31 -14.41 -7.98 1.89
C VAL A 31 -14.76 -6.93 0.83
N LEU A 32 -16.03 -6.90 0.38
CA LEU A 32 -16.50 -5.88 -0.56
C LEU A 32 -16.41 -4.47 0.05
N MET A 33 -16.81 -4.28 1.29
CA MET A 33 -16.74 -2.97 1.96
C MET A 33 -15.29 -2.49 2.09
N ALA A 34 -14.39 -3.39 2.49
CA ALA A 34 -12.97 -3.10 2.57
C ALA A 34 -12.38 -2.79 1.19
N HIS A 35 -12.80 -3.49 0.13
CA HIS A 35 -12.41 -3.19 -1.24
C HIS A 35 -12.83 -1.77 -1.65
N LEU A 36 -14.06 -1.34 -1.34
CA LEU A 36 -14.54 0.03 -1.62
C LEU A 36 -13.76 1.10 -0.82
N LEU A 37 -13.38 0.80 0.42
CA LEU A 37 -12.53 1.69 1.21
C LEU A 37 -11.10 1.77 0.68
N VAL A 38 -10.54 0.66 0.21
CA VAL A 38 -9.22 0.61 -0.45
C VAL A 38 -9.25 1.28 -1.83
N PHE A 39 -10.37 1.20 -2.55
CA PHE A 39 -10.62 1.98 -3.76
C PHE A 39 -10.49 3.48 -3.47
N ASN A 40 -11.10 3.96 -2.38
CA ASN A 40 -11.07 5.37 -2.03
C ASN A 40 -9.68 5.84 -1.57
N THR A 41 -8.95 5.01 -0.83
CA THR A 41 -7.61 5.33 -0.33
C THR A 41 -6.56 5.11 -1.42
N TRP A 42 -6.12 3.87 -1.58
CA TRP A 42 -5.05 3.49 -2.49
C TRP A 42 -5.43 3.65 -3.95
N GLY A 43 -6.69 3.48 -4.33
CA GLY A 43 -7.11 3.72 -5.72
C GLY A 43 -6.95 5.18 -6.13
N TYR A 44 -7.27 6.12 -5.23
CA TYR A 44 -7.03 7.54 -5.45
C TYR A 44 -5.53 7.86 -5.51
N ILE A 45 -4.73 7.30 -4.58
CA ILE A 45 -3.27 7.43 -4.58
C ILE A 45 -2.65 6.87 -5.87
N ASN A 46 -3.08 5.71 -6.34
CA ASN A 46 -2.49 5.08 -7.53
C ASN A 46 -2.90 5.78 -8.83
N SER A 47 -3.89 6.66 -8.76
CA SER A 47 -4.31 7.55 -9.85
C SER A 47 -3.49 8.84 -9.91
N PHE A 48 -2.49 9.00 -9.02
CA PHE A 48 -1.71 10.23 -8.90
C PHE A 48 -0.90 10.57 -10.14
N SER A 49 -0.62 9.63 -11.04
CA SER A 49 0.10 9.92 -12.29
C SER A 49 -0.58 10.95 -13.18
N ILE A 50 -1.91 10.98 -13.21
CA ILE A 50 -2.67 11.98 -13.97
C ILE A 50 -2.64 13.33 -13.27
N PHE A 51 -2.68 13.33 -11.94
CA PHE A 51 -2.53 14.54 -11.15
C PHE A 51 -1.11 15.11 -11.24
N GLN A 52 -0.09 14.25 -11.27
CA GLN A 52 1.32 14.62 -11.46
C GLN A 52 1.51 15.40 -12.76
N ASP A 53 1.01 14.86 -13.87
CA ASP A 53 1.03 15.49 -15.18
C ASP A 53 0.28 16.84 -15.17
N TYR A 54 -1.00 16.81 -14.77
CA TYR A 54 -1.87 17.98 -14.82
C TYR A 54 -1.42 19.13 -13.89
N TYR A 55 -0.95 18.81 -12.67
CA TYR A 55 -0.54 19.82 -11.69
C TYR A 55 0.77 20.50 -12.07
N THR A 56 1.69 19.80 -12.74
CA THR A 56 2.94 20.37 -13.23
C THR A 56 2.63 21.53 -14.18
N THR A 57 1.72 21.34 -15.14
CA THR A 57 1.28 22.39 -16.07
C THR A 57 0.45 23.48 -15.39
N LYS A 58 -0.54 23.09 -14.57
CA LYS A 58 -1.50 24.05 -13.99
C LYS A 58 -0.85 24.98 -12.96
N PHE A 59 -0.01 24.46 -12.07
CA PHE A 59 0.59 25.22 -10.97
C PHE A 59 2.02 25.68 -11.29
N GLN A 60 2.54 25.35 -12.47
CA GLN A 60 3.88 25.71 -12.95
C GLN A 60 4.97 25.36 -11.91
N GLN A 61 4.86 24.17 -11.32
CA GLN A 61 5.80 23.67 -10.33
C GLN A 61 6.65 22.56 -10.94
N SER A 62 7.85 22.33 -10.39
CA SER A 62 8.69 21.22 -10.83
C SER A 62 8.03 19.86 -10.54
N PRO A 63 8.35 18.81 -11.33
CA PRO A 63 7.85 17.46 -11.07
C PRO A 63 8.19 16.95 -9.65
N SER A 64 9.37 17.34 -9.13
CA SER A 64 9.77 17.09 -7.73
C SER A 64 8.79 17.71 -6.73
N SER A 65 8.41 18.98 -6.93
CA SER A 65 7.49 19.68 -6.03
C SER A 65 6.10 19.04 -6.06
N ILE A 66 5.56 18.71 -7.24
CA ILE A 66 4.24 18.07 -7.33
C ILE A 66 4.24 16.68 -6.69
N SER A 67 5.30 15.90 -6.90
CA SER A 67 5.36 14.53 -6.36
C SER A 67 5.40 14.46 -4.84
N TRP A 68 5.82 15.53 -4.14
CA TRP A 68 5.67 15.64 -2.68
C TRP A 68 4.22 15.49 -2.21
N VAL A 69 3.24 15.94 -3.00
CA VAL A 69 1.81 15.84 -2.63
C VAL A 69 1.40 14.37 -2.50
N GLY A 70 1.63 13.57 -3.54
CA GLY A 70 1.29 12.13 -3.53
C GLY A 70 2.16 11.34 -2.56
N SER A 71 3.44 11.69 -2.44
CA SER A 71 4.38 11.05 -1.50
C SER A 71 4.02 11.28 -0.04
N LEU A 72 3.59 12.49 0.31
CA LEU A 72 3.11 12.81 1.67
C LEU A 72 1.82 12.06 2.00
N GLN A 73 0.93 11.92 1.01
CA GLN A 73 -0.29 11.13 1.13
C GLN A 73 0.03 9.65 1.43
N ILE A 74 0.95 9.03 0.68
CA ILE A 74 1.39 7.65 0.92
C ILE A 74 2.04 7.50 2.30
N PHE A 75 2.95 8.42 2.64
CA PHE A 75 3.64 8.41 3.93
C PHE A 75 2.65 8.42 5.09
N LEU A 76 1.69 9.35 5.10
CA LEU A 76 0.70 9.44 6.17
C LEU A 76 -0.23 8.23 6.19
N THR A 77 -0.58 7.67 5.03
CA THR A 77 -1.37 6.45 4.94
C THR A 77 -0.68 5.28 5.65
N LEU A 78 0.61 5.07 5.37
CA LEU A 78 1.39 3.97 5.95
C LEU A 78 1.78 4.24 7.41
N PHE A 79 2.19 5.48 7.72
CA PHE A 79 2.57 5.90 9.07
C PHE A 79 1.38 5.81 10.03
N LEU A 80 0.22 6.37 9.67
CA LEU A 80 -0.96 6.34 10.53
C LEU A 80 -1.71 5.01 10.49
N GLY A 81 -1.60 4.22 9.43
CA GLY A 81 -2.13 2.86 9.40
C GLY A 81 -1.62 2.01 10.58
N THR A 82 -0.39 2.28 11.03
CA THR A 82 0.20 1.70 12.25
C THR A 82 -0.58 2.04 13.51
N PHE A 83 -0.85 3.32 13.74
CA PHE A 83 -1.51 3.80 14.96
C PHE A 83 -3.01 3.53 14.94
N ALA A 84 -3.62 3.55 13.76
CA ALA A 84 -5.04 3.29 13.59
C ALA A 84 -5.40 1.83 13.97
N GLY A 85 -4.48 0.88 13.85
CA GLY A 85 -4.65 -0.48 14.40
C GLY A 85 -4.91 -0.49 15.90
N ILE A 86 -4.28 0.41 16.67
CA ILE A 86 -4.52 0.55 18.12
C ILE A 86 -5.91 1.12 18.38
N ALA A 87 -6.39 2.04 17.54
CA ALA A 87 -7.74 2.59 17.67
C ALA A 87 -8.82 1.52 17.41
N LEU A 88 -8.58 0.59 16.48
CA LEU A 88 -9.42 -0.59 16.31
C LEU A 88 -9.43 -1.46 17.58
N ASP A 89 -8.25 -1.74 18.14
CA ASP A 89 -8.14 -2.55 19.37
C ASP A 89 -8.85 -1.90 20.57
N ALA A 90 -9.01 -0.57 20.55
CA ALA A 90 -9.79 0.20 21.53
C ALA A 90 -11.31 0.19 21.29
N GLY A 91 -11.81 -0.50 20.25
CA GLY A 91 -13.23 -0.56 19.90
C GLY A 91 -13.74 0.70 19.20
N LEU A 92 -12.86 1.50 18.59
CA LEU A 92 -13.21 2.75 17.92
C LEU A 92 -13.42 2.59 16.41
N TYR A 93 -13.62 1.36 15.90
CA TYR A 93 -13.73 1.11 14.45
C TYR A 93 -14.76 2.00 13.76
N ARG A 94 -15.95 2.14 14.34
CA ARG A 94 -17.02 2.99 13.79
C ARG A 94 -16.63 4.47 13.74
N VAL A 95 -15.93 4.95 14.76
CA VAL A 95 -15.47 6.36 14.81
C VAL A 95 -14.43 6.58 13.72
N VAL A 96 -13.48 5.67 13.59
CA VAL A 96 -12.41 5.78 12.58
C VAL A 96 -12.97 5.66 11.16
N LEU A 97 -13.91 4.74 10.94
CA LEU A 97 -14.64 4.64 9.68
C LEU A 97 -15.42 5.90 9.36
N PHE A 98 -15.93 6.66 10.32
CA PHE A 98 -16.62 7.92 10.05
C PHE A 98 -15.65 9.08 9.79
N VAL A 99 -14.66 9.25 10.68
CA VAL A 99 -13.71 10.38 10.64
C VAL A 99 -12.79 10.30 9.43
N GLY A 100 -12.30 9.11 9.07
CA GLY A 100 -11.38 8.94 7.96
C GLY A 100 -11.95 9.42 6.60
N PRO A 101 -13.10 8.89 6.15
CA PRO A 101 -13.74 9.33 4.92
C PRO A 101 -14.21 10.78 4.99
N LEU A 102 -14.61 11.29 6.16
CA LEU A 102 -14.92 12.70 6.32
C LEU A 102 -13.70 13.58 6.00
N LEU A 103 -12.52 13.23 6.52
CA LEU A 103 -11.27 13.93 6.20
C LEU A 103 -10.90 13.79 4.72
N GLN A 104 -11.04 12.60 4.13
CA GLN A 104 -10.83 12.42 2.67
C GLN A 104 -11.72 13.36 1.86
N LEU A 105 -13.01 13.41 2.17
CA LEU A 105 -13.98 14.25 1.47
C LEU A 105 -13.67 15.74 1.64
N ILE A 106 -13.33 16.18 2.84
CA ILE A 106 -12.88 17.56 3.10
C ILE A 106 -11.65 17.87 2.23
N GLY A 107 -10.66 16.98 2.20
CA GLY A 107 -9.47 17.12 1.37
C GLY A 107 -9.80 17.26 -0.11
N ILE A 108 -10.65 16.38 -0.66
CA ILE A 108 -11.04 16.38 -2.08
C ILE A 108 -11.86 17.62 -2.43
N PHE A 109 -12.93 17.93 -1.68
CA PHE A 109 -13.80 19.06 -1.99
C PHE A 109 -13.08 20.41 -1.85
N LEU A 110 -12.21 20.58 -0.85
CA LEU A 110 -11.41 21.79 -0.73
C LEU A 110 -10.31 21.85 -1.80
N THR A 111 -9.75 20.72 -2.23
CA THR A 111 -8.81 20.67 -3.36
C THR A 111 -9.47 21.17 -4.64
N SER A 112 -10.78 20.97 -4.82
CA SER A 112 -11.52 21.47 -6.01
C SER A 112 -11.44 22.99 -6.20
N ILE A 113 -11.28 23.74 -5.11
CA ILE A 113 -11.20 25.22 -5.12
C ILE A 113 -9.76 25.73 -4.94
N SER A 114 -8.77 24.84 -5.04
CA SER A 114 -7.36 25.20 -4.86
C SER A 114 -6.82 26.05 -6.01
N THR A 115 -6.19 27.17 -5.65
CA THR A 115 -5.52 28.09 -6.58
C THR A 115 -4.00 28.12 -6.43
N ARG A 116 -3.44 27.60 -5.34
CA ARG A 116 -2.01 27.62 -5.04
C ARG A 116 -1.49 26.21 -4.72
N TYR A 117 -0.22 25.95 -5.04
CA TYR A 117 0.43 24.65 -4.80
C TYR A 117 0.34 24.18 -3.33
N TRP A 118 0.57 25.08 -2.35
CA TRP A 118 0.52 24.71 -0.94
C TRP A 118 -0.87 24.22 -0.48
N HIS A 119 -1.95 24.62 -1.17
CA HIS A 119 -3.27 24.06 -0.92
C HIS A 119 -3.30 22.57 -1.26
N LEU A 120 -2.66 22.13 -2.35
CA LEU A 120 -2.58 20.71 -2.71
C LEU A 120 -1.81 19.92 -1.65
N LEU A 121 -0.67 20.45 -1.22
CA LEU A 121 0.18 19.80 -0.23
C LEU A 121 -0.56 19.58 1.10
N ILE A 122 -1.33 20.58 1.55
CA ILE A 122 -2.12 20.45 2.78
C ILE A 122 -3.37 19.59 2.57
N LEU A 123 -4.16 19.84 1.53
CA LEU A 123 -5.48 19.22 1.40
C LEU A 123 -5.42 17.78 0.88
N GLN A 124 -4.61 17.54 -0.16
CA GLN A 124 -4.43 16.22 -0.75
C GLN A 124 -3.30 15.44 -0.09
N GLY A 125 -2.17 16.11 0.20
CA GLY A 125 -1.05 15.44 0.87
C GLY A 125 -1.35 15.11 2.32
N ILE A 126 -1.70 16.13 3.12
CA ILE A 126 -1.89 15.97 4.58
C ILE A 126 -3.32 15.51 4.90
N VAL A 127 -4.34 16.32 4.66
CA VAL A 127 -5.71 16.07 5.14
C VAL A 127 -6.26 14.75 4.60
N GLN A 128 -6.13 14.52 3.28
CA GLN A 128 -6.55 13.25 2.69
C GLN A 128 -5.66 12.09 3.15
N GLY A 129 -4.34 12.25 3.25
CA GLY A 129 -3.44 11.21 3.78
C GLY A 129 -3.71 10.82 5.24
N LEU A 130 -4.09 11.78 6.09
CA LEU A 130 -4.57 11.52 7.46
C LEU A 130 -5.85 10.67 7.43
N GLY A 131 -6.80 11.03 6.57
CA GLY A 131 -8.03 10.26 6.37
C GLY A 131 -7.74 8.84 5.87
N ASP A 132 -6.84 8.70 4.90
CA ASP A 132 -6.44 7.43 4.31
C ASP A 132 -5.81 6.49 5.34
N GLY A 133 -4.88 7.00 6.15
CA GLY A 133 -4.21 6.22 7.19
C GLY A 133 -5.14 5.76 8.31
N LEU A 134 -6.12 6.61 8.68
CA LEU A 134 -7.18 6.25 9.62
C LEU A 134 -8.02 5.09 9.08
N ILE A 135 -8.40 5.09 7.79
CA ILE A 135 -9.22 4.02 7.21
C ILE A 135 -8.43 2.72 7.03
N PHE A 136 -7.22 2.82 6.47
CA PHE A 136 -6.52 1.68 5.90
C PHE A 136 -6.18 0.61 6.95
N GLY A 137 -5.51 0.99 8.04
CA GLY A 137 -5.06 0.06 9.09
C GLY A 137 -6.20 -0.77 9.71
N PRO A 138 -7.26 -0.14 10.25
CA PRO A 138 -8.41 -0.81 10.83
C PRO A 138 -9.16 -1.69 9.83
N THR A 139 -9.32 -1.22 8.59
CA THR A 139 -10.03 -1.97 7.54
C THR A 139 -9.33 -3.29 7.27
N ILE A 140 -8.02 -3.24 7.02
CA ILE A 140 -7.21 -4.43 6.78
C ILE A 140 -7.21 -5.37 7.99
N THR A 141 -7.08 -4.80 9.19
CA THR A 141 -7.05 -5.58 10.42
C THR A 141 -8.38 -6.28 10.68
N ASN A 142 -9.52 -5.60 10.50
CA ASN A 142 -10.86 -6.17 10.64
C ASN A 142 -11.04 -7.36 9.69
N ILE A 143 -10.68 -7.23 8.41
CA ILE A 143 -10.81 -8.34 7.44
C ILE A 143 -9.95 -9.55 7.80
N SER A 144 -8.76 -9.32 8.34
CA SER A 144 -7.90 -10.41 8.81
C SER A 144 -8.49 -11.24 9.94
N THR A 145 -9.51 -10.73 10.64
CA THR A 145 -10.22 -11.48 11.70
C THR A 145 -11.36 -12.33 11.17
N TYR A 146 -11.90 -12.06 9.97
CA TYR A 146 -13.00 -12.84 9.40
C TYR A 146 -12.52 -14.17 8.80
N PHE A 147 -11.28 -14.22 8.28
CA PHE A 147 -10.77 -15.37 7.53
C PHE A 147 -9.49 -15.93 8.18
N SER A 148 -9.45 -17.23 8.43
CA SER A 148 -8.24 -17.96 8.83
C SER A 148 -7.66 -18.76 7.66
N LYS A 149 -8.46 -19.60 6.98
CA LYS A 149 -8.00 -20.42 5.84
C LYS A 149 -7.79 -19.63 4.55
N LYS A 150 -8.72 -18.74 4.20
CA LYS A 150 -8.68 -17.92 2.95
C LYS A 150 -8.08 -16.53 3.15
N ARG A 151 -7.21 -16.37 4.17
CA ARG A 151 -6.77 -15.06 4.64
C ARG A 151 -6.08 -14.23 3.54
N SER A 152 -5.07 -14.74 2.84
CA SER A 152 -4.39 -13.89 1.84
C SER A 152 -5.19 -13.71 0.56
N LEU A 153 -6.09 -14.65 0.21
CA LEU A 153 -7.04 -14.44 -0.89
C LEU A 153 -8.00 -13.29 -0.59
N SER A 154 -8.64 -13.28 0.58
CA SER A 154 -9.54 -12.19 0.99
C SER A 154 -8.80 -10.86 1.03
N MET A 155 -7.58 -10.84 1.56
CA MET A 155 -6.71 -9.66 1.58
C MET A 155 -6.31 -9.20 0.18
N ALA A 156 -6.03 -10.12 -0.75
CA ALA A 156 -5.72 -9.81 -2.13
C ALA A 156 -6.92 -9.20 -2.86
N ILE A 157 -8.14 -9.70 -2.62
CA ILE A 157 -9.37 -9.13 -3.18
C ILE A 157 -9.60 -7.71 -2.65
N VAL A 158 -9.38 -7.48 -1.36
CA VAL A 158 -9.41 -6.12 -0.77
C VAL A 158 -8.36 -5.22 -1.43
N ALA A 159 -7.12 -5.71 -1.59
CA ALA A 159 -6.04 -4.98 -2.23
C ALA A 159 -6.29 -4.70 -3.73
N CYS A 160 -7.16 -5.46 -4.40
CA CYS A 160 -7.60 -5.15 -5.76
C CYS A 160 -8.41 -3.84 -5.82
N GLY A 161 -8.90 -3.31 -4.70
CA GLY A 161 -9.51 -1.99 -4.61
C GLY A 161 -8.58 -0.89 -5.13
N THR A 162 -7.27 -1.04 -4.90
CA THR A 162 -6.24 -0.13 -5.43
C THR A 162 -6.26 -0.09 -6.95
N ALA A 163 -6.38 -1.25 -7.59
CA ALA A 163 -6.38 -1.36 -9.05
C ALA A 163 -7.70 -0.88 -9.65
N THR A 164 -8.85 -1.24 -9.08
CA THR A 164 -10.16 -0.80 -9.57
C THR A 164 -10.31 0.72 -9.47
N GLY A 165 -9.88 1.33 -8.36
CA GLY A 165 -9.82 2.79 -8.21
C GLY A 165 -8.83 3.45 -9.17
N GLY A 166 -7.65 2.84 -9.33
CA GLY A 166 -6.64 3.25 -10.31
C GLY A 166 -7.04 3.08 -11.78
N ILE A 167 -8.19 2.45 -12.08
CA ILE A 167 -8.78 2.41 -13.42
C ILE A 167 -9.88 3.45 -13.54
N VAL A 168 -10.82 3.46 -12.59
CA VAL A 168 -12.03 4.29 -12.65
C VAL A 168 -11.73 5.79 -12.48
N ILE A 169 -10.90 6.16 -11.49
CA ILE A 169 -10.59 7.57 -11.19
C ILE A 169 -9.89 8.24 -12.38
N PRO A 170 -8.86 7.63 -13.01
CA PRO A 170 -8.25 8.14 -14.24
C PRO A 170 -9.22 8.40 -15.38
N ILE A 171 -10.12 7.45 -15.62
CA ILE A 171 -11.12 7.56 -16.69
C ILE A 171 -12.03 8.77 -16.45
N ILE A 172 -12.55 8.91 -15.23
CA ILE A 172 -13.41 10.04 -14.85
C ILE A 172 -12.64 11.35 -14.97
N ALA A 173 -11.45 11.43 -14.34
CA ALA A 173 -10.65 12.64 -14.29
C ALA A 173 -10.39 13.16 -15.72
N GLN A 174 -9.96 12.30 -16.61
CA GLN A 174 -9.51 12.75 -17.92
C GLN A 174 -10.66 13.06 -18.89
N GLN A 175 -11.81 12.38 -18.77
CA GLN A 175 -12.99 12.71 -19.57
C GLN A 175 -13.61 14.04 -19.14
N LEU A 176 -13.56 14.35 -17.83
CA LEU A 176 -14.20 15.53 -17.28
C LEU A 176 -13.29 16.76 -17.24
N LEU A 177 -11.97 16.59 -17.08
CA LEU A 177 -11.02 17.70 -17.01
C LEU A 177 -11.13 18.64 -18.22
N LEU A 178 -11.28 18.08 -19.41
CA LEU A 178 -11.42 18.85 -20.66
C LEU A 178 -12.83 19.42 -20.90
N ARG A 179 -13.87 18.86 -20.27
CA ARG A 179 -15.28 19.23 -20.53
C ARG A 179 -15.85 20.21 -19.51
N ILE A 180 -15.60 19.97 -18.23
CA ILE A 180 -16.19 20.73 -17.11
C ILE A 180 -15.14 21.41 -16.23
N GLY A 181 -13.86 21.27 -16.59
CA GLY A 181 -12.74 21.90 -15.90
C GLY A 181 -12.33 21.20 -14.61
N PHE A 182 -11.27 21.72 -13.98
CA PHE A 182 -10.70 21.15 -12.78
C PHE A 182 -11.63 21.10 -11.57
N PRO A 183 -12.30 22.21 -11.15
CA PRO A 183 -13.08 22.21 -9.91
C PRO A 183 -14.20 21.16 -9.92
N TRP A 184 -14.97 21.09 -11.01
CA TRP A 184 -16.05 20.12 -11.10
C TRP A 184 -15.57 18.68 -11.25
N THR A 185 -14.48 18.46 -11.97
CA THR A 185 -13.89 17.12 -12.07
C THR A 185 -13.50 16.56 -10.69
N ILE A 186 -12.80 17.35 -9.86
CA ILE A 186 -12.42 16.92 -8.50
C ILE A 186 -13.66 16.70 -7.62
N ARG A 187 -14.72 17.50 -7.77
CA ARG A 187 -16.00 17.28 -7.05
C ARG A 187 -16.67 15.97 -7.46
N VAL A 188 -16.67 15.62 -8.74
CA VAL A 188 -17.20 14.32 -9.21
C VAL A 188 -16.43 13.17 -8.58
N LEU A 189 -15.11 13.25 -8.50
CA LEU A 189 -14.30 12.26 -7.77
C LEU A 189 -14.68 12.20 -6.28
N GLY A 190 -14.92 13.36 -5.66
CA GLY A 190 -15.43 13.45 -4.29
C GLY A 190 -16.79 12.77 -4.10
N PHE A 191 -17.70 12.88 -5.06
CA PHE A 191 -18.99 12.17 -5.02
C PHE A 191 -18.84 10.66 -5.17
N VAL A 192 -17.89 10.18 -5.98
CA VAL A 192 -17.58 8.73 -6.08
C VAL A 192 -17.05 8.21 -4.74
N VAL A 193 -16.10 8.94 -4.13
CA VAL A 193 -15.57 8.61 -2.80
C VAL A 193 -16.68 8.61 -1.74
N LEU A 194 -17.56 9.61 -1.77
CA LEU A 194 -18.71 9.72 -0.86
C LEU A 194 -19.67 8.54 -1.02
N PHE A 195 -19.99 8.14 -2.26
CA PHE A 195 -20.87 7.01 -2.54
C PHE A 195 -20.30 5.71 -1.94
N ASN A 196 -19.04 5.40 -2.24
CA ASN A 196 -18.34 4.23 -1.70
C ASN A 196 -18.26 4.26 -0.17
N ALA A 197 -17.93 5.43 0.40
CA ALA A 197 -17.84 5.60 1.85
C ALA A 197 -19.20 5.45 2.54
N SER A 198 -20.28 5.94 1.93
CA SER A 198 -21.64 5.83 2.46
C SER A 198 -22.11 4.38 2.51
N ILE A 199 -21.84 3.60 1.46
CA ILE A 199 -22.10 2.16 1.45
C ILE A 199 -21.31 1.48 2.57
N ALA A 200 -20.01 1.78 2.69
CA ALA A 200 -19.18 1.24 3.75
C ALA A 200 -19.69 1.61 5.16
N GLN A 201 -20.19 2.83 5.40
CA GLN A 201 -20.78 3.19 6.70
C GLN A 201 -21.95 2.28 7.09
N VAL A 202 -22.83 2.00 6.13
CA VAL A 202 -24.07 1.25 6.37
C VAL A 202 -23.78 -0.23 6.59
N PHE A 203 -22.92 -0.83 5.76
CA PHE A 203 -22.73 -2.28 5.70
C PHE A 203 -21.46 -2.80 6.38
N ALA A 204 -20.46 -1.95 6.63
CA ALA A 204 -19.28 -2.39 7.37
C ALA A 204 -19.65 -2.77 8.81
N ARG A 205 -19.09 -3.87 9.28
CA ARG A 205 -19.30 -4.44 10.61
C ARG A 205 -17.94 -4.83 11.19
N GLU A 206 -17.72 -4.39 12.41
CA GLU A 206 -16.56 -4.75 13.21
C GLU A 206 -16.73 -6.18 13.72
N ARG A 207 -15.71 -7.02 13.54
CA ARG A 207 -15.58 -8.26 14.32
C ARG A 207 -14.69 -7.94 15.52
N ASN A 208 -15.32 -7.80 16.68
CA ASN A 208 -14.65 -7.44 17.93
C ASN A 208 -13.80 -8.60 18.46
N VAL A 209 -12.61 -8.78 17.91
CA VAL A 209 -11.58 -9.63 18.51
C VAL A 209 -10.70 -8.73 19.37
N ARG A 210 -10.93 -8.72 20.68
CA ARG A 210 -10.21 -7.84 21.61
C ARG A 210 -8.73 -8.22 21.62
N ARG A 211 -7.86 -7.34 21.12
CA ARG A 211 -6.40 -7.50 21.17
C ARG A 211 -5.82 -6.65 22.29
N VAL A 212 -4.84 -7.18 23.01
CA VAL A 212 -4.16 -6.45 24.09
C VAL A 212 -3.24 -5.42 23.45
N SER A 213 -3.47 -4.13 23.73
CA SER A 213 -2.60 -3.05 23.24
C SER A 213 -1.17 -3.25 23.76
N GLY A 214 -0.23 -3.38 22.84
CA GLY A 214 1.21 -3.42 23.12
C GLY A 214 1.83 -2.02 23.26
N PRO A 215 3.14 -1.92 23.53
CA PRO A 215 3.85 -0.64 23.55
C PRO A 215 3.81 0.05 22.16
N LEU A 216 3.89 1.38 22.12
CA LEU A 216 3.85 2.13 20.85
C LEU A 216 5.05 1.84 19.93
N PHE A 217 6.22 1.53 20.51
CA PHE A 217 7.44 1.22 19.79
C PHE A 217 8.19 0.07 20.45
N ASP A 218 8.77 -0.82 19.64
CA ASP A 218 9.69 -1.86 20.08
C ASP A 218 11.06 -1.69 19.40
N LEU A 219 11.84 -0.73 19.88
CA LEU A 219 13.19 -0.47 19.35
C LEU A 219 14.14 -1.66 19.51
N LYS A 220 13.84 -2.61 20.41
CA LYS A 220 14.64 -3.84 20.56
C LYS A 220 14.51 -4.74 19.34
N ALA A 221 13.45 -4.59 18.54
CA ALA A 221 13.29 -5.32 17.27
C ALA A 221 14.47 -5.10 16.32
N PHE A 222 15.07 -3.90 16.30
CA PHE A 222 16.24 -3.62 15.44
C PHE A 222 17.55 -4.26 15.91
N LYS A 223 17.58 -4.89 17.09
CA LYS A 223 18.71 -5.74 17.51
C LYS A 223 18.69 -7.09 16.78
N ASP A 224 17.53 -7.51 16.28
CA ASP A 224 17.45 -8.67 15.40
C ASP A 224 17.95 -8.27 14.01
N VAL A 225 19.05 -8.91 13.58
CA VAL A 225 19.70 -8.65 12.30
C VAL A 225 18.72 -8.84 11.13
N ARG A 226 17.85 -9.84 11.20
CA ARG A 226 16.90 -10.17 10.13
C ARG A 226 15.83 -9.09 10.00
N TYR A 227 15.31 -8.63 11.14
CA TYR A 227 14.34 -7.53 11.18
C TYR A 227 14.94 -6.22 10.65
N SER A 228 16.18 -5.91 11.02
CA SER A 228 16.89 -4.72 10.54
C SER A 228 17.20 -4.79 9.05
N MET A 229 17.66 -5.93 8.54
CA MET A 229 17.89 -6.14 7.11
C MET A 229 16.58 -6.03 6.32
N PHE A 230 15.50 -6.66 6.78
CA PHE A 230 14.19 -6.53 6.15
C PHE A 230 13.73 -5.07 6.10
N SER A 231 13.85 -4.35 7.23
CA SER A 231 13.47 -2.94 7.31
C SER A 231 14.26 -2.06 6.33
N ALA A 232 15.58 -2.27 6.24
CA ALA A 232 16.45 -1.55 5.30
C ALA A 232 16.12 -1.89 3.84
N GLY A 233 15.86 -3.17 3.53
CA GLY A 233 15.47 -3.60 2.19
C GLY A 233 14.13 -3.00 1.74
N ILE A 234 13.14 -3.00 2.63
CA ILE A 234 11.83 -2.38 2.37
C ILE A 234 11.93 -0.87 2.18
N PHE A 235 12.76 -0.18 2.97
CA PHE A 235 13.02 1.25 2.76
C PHE A 235 13.50 1.53 1.33
N MET A 236 14.50 0.79 0.86
CA MET A 236 15.05 0.96 -0.50
C MET A 236 14.03 0.62 -1.59
N ILE A 237 13.27 -0.47 -1.42
CA ILE A 237 12.19 -0.85 -2.34
C ILE A 237 11.16 0.27 -2.46
N PHE A 238 10.71 0.83 -1.33
CA PHE A 238 9.67 1.86 -1.31
C PHE A 238 10.16 3.25 -1.75
N CYS A 239 11.47 3.51 -1.76
CA CYS A 239 12.07 4.65 -2.46
C CYS A 239 11.87 4.58 -3.99
N SER A 240 11.69 3.38 -4.55
CA SER A 240 11.55 3.17 -6.00
C SER A 240 10.12 2.82 -6.42
N LEU A 241 9.39 2.10 -5.58
CA LEU A 241 8.13 1.45 -5.92
C LEU A 241 7.09 2.37 -6.56
N TYR A 242 6.95 3.61 -6.11
CA TYR A 242 5.95 4.54 -6.63
C TYR A 242 6.48 5.46 -7.74
N VAL A 243 7.79 5.47 -8.02
CA VAL A 243 8.36 6.31 -9.07
C VAL A 243 7.79 5.92 -10.42
N GLY A 244 7.82 4.62 -10.75
CA GLY A 244 7.23 4.14 -12.01
C GLY A 244 5.73 4.46 -12.10
N PHE A 245 4.96 4.24 -11.03
CA PHE A 245 3.52 4.54 -11.04
C PHE A 245 3.21 6.02 -11.21
N PHE A 246 3.94 6.92 -10.56
CA PHE A 246 3.67 8.37 -10.63
C PHE A 246 4.09 8.98 -11.96
N TYR A 247 5.26 8.58 -12.47
CA TYR A 247 5.87 9.23 -13.63
C TYR A 247 5.52 8.56 -14.97
N ILE A 248 4.80 7.42 -14.99
CA ILE A 248 4.48 6.74 -16.25
C ILE A 248 3.68 7.61 -17.22
N SER A 249 2.75 8.42 -16.71
CA SER A 249 1.89 9.26 -17.56
C SER A 249 2.64 10.45 -18.15
N THR A 250 3.49 11.09 -17.36
CA THR A 250 4.42 12.15 -17.81
C THR A 250 5.46 11.58 -18.76
N PHE A 251 6.05 10.42 -18.48
CA PHE A 251 7.03 9.77 -19.36
C PHE A 251 6.43 9.43 -20.74
N ALA A 252 5.20 8.89 -20.75
CA ALA A 252 4.50 8.57 -21.98
C ALA A 252 4.29 9.80 -22.88
N GLN A 253 4.00 10.97 -22.28
CA GLN A 253 3.71 12.20 -23.01
C GLN A 253 4.99 12.97 -23.36
N ASP A 254 5.89 13.16 -22.40
CA ASP A 254 7.03 14.06 -22.55
C ASP A 254 8.22 13.39 -23.23
N ALA A 255 8.50 12.12 -22.89
CA ALA A 255 9.66 11.40 -23.42
C ALA A 255 9.34 10.54 -24.64
N VAL A 256 8.14 9.96 -24.70
CA VAL A 256 7.70 9.09 -25.81
C VAL A 256 6.78 9.83 -26.80
N HIS A 257 6.37 11.07 -26.48
CA HIS A 257 5.52 11.91 -27.33
C HIS A 257 4.16 11.28 -27.71
N LEU A 258 3.58 10.50 -26.79
CA LEU A 258 2.28 9.87 -26.99
C LEU A 258 1.13 10.83 -26.69
N SER A 259 -0.01 10.61 -27.34
CA SER A 259 -1.22 11.38 -27.07
C SER A 259 -1.71 11.19 -25.62
N ILE A 260 -2.38 12.22 -25.10
CA ILE A 260 -3.12 12.20 -23.83
C ILE A 260 -4.03 10.94 -23.72
N SER A 261 -4.72 10.58 -24.81
CA SER A 261 -5.57 9.38 -24.88
C SER A 261 -4.78 8.08 -24.74
N THR A 262 -3.58 8.00 -25.28
CA THR A 262 -2.73 6.80 -25.19
C THR A 262 -2.11 6.69 -23.81
N SER A 263 -1.63 7.81 -23.23
CA SER A 263 -1.13 7.86 -21.86
C SER A 263 -2.16 7.38 -20.83
N ARG A 264 -3.45 7.70 -21.04
CA ARG A 264 -4.58 7.14 -20.28
C ARG A 264 -4.58 5.62 -20.29
N THR A 265 -4.52 5.05 -21.48
CA THR A 265 -4.59 3.61 -21.70
C THR A 265 -3.43 2.93 -20.99
N ILE A 266 -2.24 3.53 -20.98
CA ILE A 266 -1.09 3.03 -20.22
C ILE A 266 -1.37 3.00 -18.70
N VAL A 267 -1.96 4.05 -18.13
CA VAL A 267 -2.36 4.09 -16.70
C VAL A 267 -3.46 3.06 -16.39
N ILE A 268 -4.40 2.84 -17.32
CA ILE A 268 -5.41 1.79 -17.16
C ILE A 268 -4.75 0.40 -17.19
N ILE A 269 -3.84 0.16 -18.14
CA ILE A 269 -3.14 -1.12 -18.30
C ILE A 269 -2.33 -1.45 -17.03
N ILE A 270 -1.54 -0.49 -16.50
CA ILE A 270 -0.68 -0.74 -15.32
C ILE A 270 -1.49 -1.14 -14.09
N ASN A 271 -2.69 -0.59 -13.95
CA ASN A 271 -3.60 -0.93 -12.86
C ASN A 271 -4.34 -2.25 -13.13
N ALA A 272 -4.83 -2.47 -14.34
CA ALA A 272 -5.54 -3.68 -14.74
C ALA A 272 -4.69 -4.94 -14.55
N VAL A 273 -3.44 -4.92 -15.02
CA VAL A 273 -2.48 -6.03 -14.84
C VAL A 273 -2.02 -6.15 -13.38
N GLY A 274 -2.19 -5.10 -12.58
CA GLY A 274 -1.96 -5.13 -11.14
C GLY A 274 -2.99 -5.96 -10.37
N ILE A 275 -4.15 -6.31 -10.96
CA ILE A 275 -5.12 -7.24 -10.35
C ILE A 275 -4.53 -8.66 -10.30
N PRO A 276 -4.17 -9.31 -11.43
CA PRO A 276 -3.52 -10.61 -11.38
C PRO A 276 -2.16 -10.53 -10.66
N GLY A 277 -1.45 -9.40 -10.75
CA GLY A 277 -0.23 -9.14 -9.98
C GLY A 277 -0.41 -9.14 -8.46
N ARG A 278 -1.62 -8.99 -7.93
CA ARG A 278 -1.89 -9.14 -6.48
C ARG A 278 -2.40 -10.53 -6.13
N ILE A 279 -3.32 -11.06 -6.95
CA ILE A 279 -4.01 -12.33 -6.66
C ILE A 279 -3.07 -13.52 -6.84
N ILE A 280 -2.38 -13.62 -7.99
CA ILE A 280 -1.53 -14.79 -8.30
C ILE A 280 -0.41 -14.94 -7.27
N PRO A 281 0.35 -13.88 -6.92
CA PRO A 281 1.43 -14.04 -5.94
C PRO A 281 0.91 -14.32 -4.54
N ALA A 282 -0.27 -13.81 -4.16
CA ALA A 282 -0.90 -14.15 -2.88
C ALA A 282 -1.26 -15.65 -2.81
N ILE A 283 -1.81 -16.22 -3.89
CA ILE A 283 -2.10 -17.66 -3.98
C ILE A 283 -0.80 -18.49 -3.90
N LEU A 284 0.25 -18.07 -4.60
CA LEU A 284 1.55 -18.75 -4.57
C LEU A 284 2.20 -18.70 -3.18
N ALA A 285 2.05 -17.58 -2.49
CA ALA A 285 2.57 -17.35 -1.15
C ALA A 285 1.87 -18.20 -0.09
N ASP A 286 0.53 -18.32 -0.17
CA ASP A 286 -0.26 -19.12 0.77
C ASP A 286 -0.15 -20.62 0.51
N GLY A 287 -0.12 -21.02 -0.77
CA GLY A 287 -0.26 -22.43 -1.16
C GLY A 287 1.05 -23.22 -1.23
N TYR A 288 2.17 -22.59 -1.60
CA TYR A 288 3.34 -23.36 -2.08
C TYR A 288 4.69 -22.88 -1.53
N MET A 289 5.00 -21.58 -1.58
CA MET A 289 6.37 -21.11 -1.40
C MET A 289 6.60 -20.34 -0.08
N GLY A 290 5.54 -19.84 0.53
CA GLY A 290 5.62 -18.88 1.64
C GLY A 290 5.91 -17.44 1.17
N PRO A 291 5.41 -16.40 1.86
CA PRO A 291 5.40 -15.03 1.32
C PRO A 291 6.76 -14.44 0.98
N MET A 292 7.82 -14.76 1.73
CA MET A 292 9.14 -14.20 1.50
C MET A 292 9.82 -14.79 0.25
N LYS A 293 9.71 -16.12 0.05
CA LYS A 293 10.26 -16.78 -1.14
C LYS A 293 9.49 -16.38 -2.41
N THR A 294 8.21 -16.05 -2.28
CA THR A 294 7.41 -15.49 -3.39
C THR A 294 7.77 -14.02 -3.66
N LEU A 295 8.01 -13.20 -2.64
CA LEU A 295 8.31 -11.77 -2.81
C LEU A 295 9.60 -11.54 -3.61
N LEU A 296 10.67 -12.25 -3.31
CA LEU A 296 12.00 -12.02 -3.88
C LEU A 296 12.04 -12.04 -5.43
N PRO A 297 11.53 -13.08 -6.12
CA PRO A 297 11.46 -13.09 -7.58
C PRO A 297 10.76 -11.87 -8.17
N PHE A 298 9.65 -11.42 -7.58
CA PHE A 298 8.93 -10.24 -8.07
C PHE A 298 9.72 -8.95 -7.85
N VAL A 299 10.46 -8.80 -6.75
CA VAL A 299 11.35 -7.64 -6.54
C VAL A 299 12.48 -7.64 -7.58
N PHE A 300 13.08 -8.79 -7.88
CA PHE A 300 14.11 -8.89 -8.93
C PHE A 300 13.57 -8.55 -10.32
N VAL A 301 12.41 -9.09 -10.68
CA VAL A 301 11.74 -8.76 -11.95
C VAL A 301 11.44 -7.26 -12.01
N ALA A 302 10.87 -6.68 -10.95
CA ALA A 302 10.61 -5.24 -10.90
C ALA A 302 11.90 -4.42 -11.08
N SER A 303 13.01 -4.84 -10.47
CA SER A 303 14.31 -4.18 -10.59
C SER A 303 14.83 -4.20 -12.03
N ILE A 304 14.79 -5.36 -12.68
CA ILE A 304 15.25 -5.54 -14.07
C ILE A 304 14.38 -4.71 -15.02
N VAL A 305 13.06 -4.73 -14.82
CA VAL A 305 12.11 -3.95 -15.63
C VAL A 305 12.33 -2.44 -15.46
N LEU A 306 12.65 -1.97 -14.25
CA LEU A 306 13.00 -0.57 -14.02
C LEU A 306 14.29 -0.16 -14.74
N TYR A 307 15.29 -1.03 -14.84
CA TYR A 307 16.46 -0.76 -15.67
C TYR A 307 16.15 -0.79 -17.17
N SER A 308 15.28 -1.71 -17.61
CA SER A 308 14.87 -1.79 -19.02
C SER A 308 14.03 -0.58 -19.46
N TRP A 309 13.48 0.19 -18.51
CA TRP A 309 12.80 1.46 -18.77
C TRP A 309 13.66 2.43 -19.60
N ILE A 310 14.98 2.41 -19.42
CA ILE A 310 15.94 3.24 -20.18
C ILE A 310 15.84 3.00 -21.69
N ALA A 311 15.57 1.76 -22.10
CA ALA A 311 15.45 1.38 -23.51
C ALA A 311 14.06 1.68 -24.12
N VAL A 312 13.11 2.18 -23.33
CA VAL A 312 11.75 2.45 -23.79
C VAL A 312 11.68 3.79 -24.49
N THR A 313 11.62 3.77 -25.83
CA THR A 313 11.53 4.98 -26.67
C THR A 313 10.28 5.02 -27.55
N SER A 314 9.40 4.02 -27.46
CA SER A 314 8.22 3.89 -28.30
C SER A 314 7.05 3.25 -27.54
N LEU A 315 5.83 3.39 -28.07
CA LEU A 315 4.64 2.71 -27.56
C LEU A 315 4.84 1.19 -27.47
N GLY A 316 5.52 0.61 -28.46
CA GLY A 316 5.81 -0.83 -28.52
C GLY A 316 6.69 -1.32 -27.38
N GLY A 317 7.60 -0.47 -26.86
CA GLY A 317 8.38 -0.76 -25.65
C GLY A 317 7.64 -0.41 -24.35
N LEU A 318 6.79 0.62 -24.39
CA LEU A 318 6.08 1.12 -23.21
C LEU A 318 5.02 0.15 -22.71
N ILE A 319 4.28 -0.50 -23.61
CA ILE A 319 3.26 -1.50 -23.24
C ILE A 319 3.87 -2.67 -22.45
N PRO A 320 4.89 -3.41 -22.95
CA PRO A 320 5.47 -4.53 -22.21
C PRO A 320 6.13 -4.09 -20.90
N PHE A 321 6.79 -2.92 -20.87
CA PHE A 321 7.28 -2.33 -19.62
C PHE A 321 6.14 -2.16 -18.60
N THR A 322 5.04 -1.55 -19.02
CA THR A 322 3.87 -1.27 -18.18
C THR A 322 3.24 -2.55 -17.65
N VAL A 323 3.11 -3.58 -18.49
CA VAL A 323 2.56 -4.88 -18.10
C VAL A 323 3.45 -5.56 -17.05
N LEU A 324 4.75 -5.68 -17.33
CA LEU A 324 5.67 -6.38 -16.43
C LEU A 324 5.87 -5.64 -15.11
N TYR A 325 5.99 -4.31 -15.16
CA TYR A 325 6.12 -3.49 -13.95
C TYR A 325 4.82 -3.43 -13.16
N GLY A 326 3.67 -3.35 -13.83
CA GLY A 326 2.36 -3.38 -13.16
C GLY A 326 2.12 -4.69 -12.40
N ILE A 327 2.48 -5.84 -12.98
CA ILE A 327 2.37 -7.15 -12.31
C ILE A 327 3.35 -7.23 -11.14
N SER A 328 4.64 -6.97 -11.39
CA SER A 328 5.69 -7.15 -10.37
C SER A 328 5.59 -6.12 -9.25
N GLY A 329 5.36 -4.85 -9.56
CA GLY A 329 5.14 -3.79 -8.57
C GLY A 329 3.90 -4.03 -7.70
N ALA A 330 2.81 -4.52 -8.29
CA ALA A 330 1.62 -4.88 -7.53
C ALA A 330 1.85 -6.12 -6.63
N ALA A 331 2.63 -7.10 -7.09
CA ALA A 331 3.04 -8.24 -6.29
C ALA A 331 3.86 -7.80 -5.07
N VAL A 332 4.83 -6.91 -5.27
CA VAL A 332 5.66 -6.35 -4.18
C VAL A 332 4.80 -5.61 -3.15
N GLN A 333 3.85 -4.78 -3.60
CA GLN A 333 2.90 -4.09 -2.71
C GLN A 333 2.03 -5.07 -1.90
N GLY A 334 1.56 -6.14 -2.52
CA GLY A 334 0.66 -7.10 -1.87
C GLY A 334 1.37 -8.06 -0.91
N LEU A 335 2.60 -8.45 -1.22
CA LEU A 335 3.32 -9.49 -0.48
C LEU A 335 4.13 -8.97 0.71
N PHE A 336 4.61 -7.73 0.69
CA PHE A 336 5.49 -7.25 1.75
C PHE A 336 4.88 -7.30 3.17
N PRO A 337 3.58 -7.04 3.42
CA PRO A 337 3.01 -7.12 4.76
C PRO A 337 2.97 -8.57 5.24
N SER A 338 2.67 -9.51 4.34
CA SER A 338 2.67 -10.95 4.61
C SER A 338 4.08 -11.50 4.84
N ALA A 339 5.08 -11.04 4.08
CA ALA A 339 6.47 -11.39 4.29
C ALA A 339 6.97 -10.92 5.67
N LEU A 340 6.63 -9.68 6.05
CA LEU A 340 6.95 -9.15 7.37
C LEU A 340 6.26 -9.91 8.50
N ALA A 341 4.97 -10.25 8.32
CA ALA A 341 4.19 -10.97 9.30
C ALA A 341 4.76 -12.38 9.60
N ASN A 342 5.49 -12.98 8.67
CA ASN A 342 6.19 -14.26 8.85
C ASN A 342 7.55 -14.12 9.54
N LEU A 343 8.16 -12.94 9.51
CA LEU A 343 9.42 -12.69 10.20
C LEU A 343 9.24 -12.51 11.72
N ILE A 344 8.04 -12.14 12.14
CA ILE A 344 7.72 -11.84 13.54
C ILE A 344 7.10 -13.06 14.22
N ASN A 345 7.88 -13.70 15.09
CA ASN A 345 7.48 -14.93 15.79
C ASN A 345 6.55 -14.69 16.99
N ASP A 346 6.67 -13.54 17.68
CA ASP A 346 5.85 -13.23 18.85
C ASP A 346 4.54 -12.52 18.44
N PRO A 347 3.37 -13.17 18.60
CA PRO A 347 2.07 -12.57 18.28
C PRO A 347 1.80 -11.26 19.04
N LYS A 348 2.35 -11.11 20.26
CA LYS A 348 2.16 -9.90 21.08
C LYS A 348 2.89 -8.68 20.52
N GLN A 349 3.97 -8.90 19.78
CA GLN A 349 4.81 -7.84 19.21
C GLN A 349 4.52 -7.59 17.73
N LYS A 350 3.70 -8.46 17.11
CA LYS A 350 3.41 -8.44 15.67
C LYS A 350 2.85 -7.12 15.18
N GLY A 351 1.85 -6.56 15.86
CA GLY A 351 1.25 -5.28 15.45
C GLY A 351 2.25 -4.12 15.48
N VAL A 352 2.98 -3.97 16.59
CA VAL A 352 3.95 -2.87 16.80
C VAL A 352 5.08 -2.94 15.78
N ARG A 353 5.69 -4.13 15.61
CA ARG A 353 6.78 -4.34 14.66
C ARG A 353 6.32 -4.18 13.21
N MET A 354 5.13 -4.68 12.86
CA MET A 354 4.57 -4.44 11.52
C MET A 354 4.41 -2.95 11.24
N GLY A 355 3.90 -2.21 12.20
CA GLY A 355 3.73 -0.77 12.10
C GLY A 355 5.02 0.03 11.94
N MET A 356 6.08 -0.36 12.67
CA MET A 356 7.39 0.27 12.54
C MET A 356 7.95 0.12 11.12
N VAL A 357 7.84 -1.06 10.50
CA VAL A 357 8.31 -1.25 9.11
C VAL A 357 7.40 -0.56 8.10
N LEU A 358 6.08 -0.53 8.31
CA LEU A 358 5.16 0.24 7.47
C LEU A 358 5.51 1.73 7.49
N SER A 359 5.89 2.26 8.66
CA SER A 359 6.37 3.64 8.80
C SER A 359 7.68 3.87 8.03
N ILE A 360 8.61 2.91 8.07
CA ILE A 360 9.86 2.95 7.28
C ILE A 360 9.57 2.89 5.77
N ALA A 361 8.65 2.04 5.33
CA ALA A 361 8.19 1.99 3.95
C ALA A 361 7.59 3.34 3.52
N GLY A 362 6.79 3.95 4.40
CA GLY A 362 6.26 5.30 4.21
C GLY A 362 7.35 6.35 4.03
N LEU A 363 8.41 6.33 4.84
CA LEU A 363 9.56 7.23 4.68
C LEU A 363 10.26 7.05 3.32
N GLY A 364 10.40 5.82 2.86
CA GLY A 364 10.93 5.53 1.53
C GLY A 364 10.07 6.16 0.42
N SER A 365 8.75 5.95 0.48
CA SER A 365 7.81 6.54 -0.48
C SER A 365 7.64 8.05 -0.35
N LEU A 366 7.97 8.63 0.81
CA LEU A 366 8.03 10.07 0.99
C LEU A 366 9.17 10.69 0.17
N ALA A 367 10.36 10.06 0.23
CA ALA A 367 11.57 10.57 -0.37
C ALA A 367 11.71 10.22 -1.87
N GLY A 368 11.30 9.01 -2.26
CA GLY A 368 11.54 8.44 -3.58
C GLY A 368 11.06 9.29 -4.76
N PRO A 369 9.74 9.50 -4.91
CA PRO A 369 9.18 10.27 -6.03
C PRO A 369 9.68 11.72 -6.15
N PRO A 370 9.87 12.49 -5.05
CA PRO A 370 10.50 13.81 -5.11
C PRO A 370 11.95 13.78 -5.56
N ILE A 371 12.76 12.82 -5.10
CA ILE A 371 14.14 12.62 -5.57
C ILE A 371 14.13 12.32 -7.06
N ALA A 372 13.29 11.39 -7.51
CA ALA A 372 13.17 11.06 -8.93
C ALA A 372 12.76 12.28 -9.77
N GLY A 373 11.81 13.09 -9.31
CA GLY A 373 11.41 14.32 -10.00
C GLY A 373 12.51 15.38 -10.05
N ALA A 374 13.35 15.46 -9.02
CA ALA A 374 14.51 16.35 -9.01
C ALA A 374 15.54 15.86 -10.04
N LEU A 375 15.76 14.55 -10.12
CA LEU A 375 16.63 13.94 -11.12
C LEU A 375 16.15 14.15 -12.56
N VAL A 376 14.83 14.10 -12.81
CA VAL A 376 14.25 14.48 -14.12
C VAL A 376 14.55 15.94 -14.45
N THR A 377 14.46 16.83 -13.46
CA THR A 377 14.76 18.26 -13.65
C THR A 377 16.24 18.48 -13.97
N THR A 378 17.14 17.78 -13.27
CA THR A 378 18.60 17.83 -13.50
C THR A 378 18.99 17.27 -14.88
N ASP A 379 18.26 16.28 -15.39
CA ASP A 379 18.44 15.69 -16.72
C ASP A 379 17.79 16.53 -17.85
N GLY A 380 17.41 17.79 -17.56
CA GLY A 380 16.79 18.69 -18.54
C GLY A 380 15.42 18.25 -19.06
N GLY A 381 14.69 17.44 -18.27
CA GLY A 381 13.42 16.81 -18.67
C GLY A 381 13.58 15.37 -19.16
N GLY A 382 14.82 14.88 -19.31
CA GLY A 382 15.09 13.47 -19.50
C GLY A 382 14.75 12.63 -18.27
N PHE A 383 14.56 11.32 -18.46
CA PHE A 383 14.21 10.40 -17.37
C PHE A 383 15.36 9.48 -16.98
N LEU A 384 16.54 9.60 -17.59
CA LEU A 384 17.63 8.63 -17.45
C LEU A 384 18.08 8.53 -15.99
N TYR A 385 18.30 9.67 -15.33
CA TYR A 385 18.75 9.69 -13.94
C TYR A 385 17.69 9.12 -12.98
N ALA A 386 16.42 9.42 -13.21
CA ALA A 386 15.32 8.88 -12.42
C ALA A 386 15.14 7.36 -12.62
N GLN A 387 15.34 6.87 -13.84
CA GLN A 387 15.31 5.44 -14.18
C GLN A 387 16.45 4.68 -13.50
N ILE A 388 17.68 5.19 -13.59
CA ILE A 388 18.86 4.59 -12.92
C ILE A 388 18.67 4.58 -11.40
N PHE A 389 18.21 5.68 -10.82
CA PHE A 389 17.88 5.77 -9.39
C PHE A 389 16.85 4.71 -8.99
N SER A 390 15.75 4.62 -9.72
CA SER A 390 14.65 3.69 -9.43
C SER A 390 15.11 2.23 -9.53
N GLY A 391 15.82 1.86 -10.60
CA GLY A 391 16.37 0.51 -10.78
C GLY A 391 17.35 0.14 -9.67
N THR A 392 18.23 1.07 -9.29
CA THR A 392 19.27 0.84 -8.28
C THR A 392 18.71 0.72 -6.87
N MET A 393 17.73 1.55 -6.51
CA MET A 393 17.06 1.46 -5.21
C MET A 393 16.26 0.15 -5.09
N MET A 394 15.53 -0.24 -6.14
CA MET A 394 14.81 -1.52 -6.15
C MET A 394 15.76 -2.71 -6.05
N MET A 395 16.84 -2.71 -6.85
CA MET A 395 17.84 -3.79 -6.85
C MET A 395 18.59 -3.87 -5.52
N GLY A 396 18.97 -2.72 -4.93
CA GLY A 396 19.61 -2.68 -3.61
C GLY A 396 18.72 -3.30 -2.53
N GLY A 397 17.43 -3.00 -2.54
CA GLY A 397 16.47 -3.66 -1.66
C GLY A 397 16.34 -5.16 -1.92
N ALA A 398 16.32 -5.60 -3.19
CA ALA A 398 16.32 -7.02 -3.57
C ALA A 398 17.54 -7.76 -3.01
N MET A 399 18.72 -7.15 -3.10
CA MET A 399 19.97 -7.71 -2.60
C MET A 399 19.97 -7.81 -1.08
N ILE A 400 19.49 -6.79 -0.36
CA ILE A 400 19.39 -6.83 1.10
C ILE A 400 18.41 -7.93 1.56
N LEU A 401 17.25 -8.05 0.92
CA LEU A 401 16.28 -9.10 1.24
C LEU A 401 16.82 -10.50 0.92
N SER A 402 17.63 -10.63 -0.13
CA SER A 402 18.30 -11.89 -0.47
C SER A 402 19.34 -12.26 0.59
N LEU A 403 20.10 -11.29 1.08
CA LEU A 403 21.05 -11.48 2.19
C LEU A 403 20.31 -11.89 3.48
N ASP A 404 19.15 -11.32 3.78
CA ASP A 404 18.31 -11.76 4.92
C ASP A 404 17.95 -13.25 4.79
N GLN A 405 17.55 -13.71 3.61
CA GLN A 405 17.25 -15.12 3.38
C GLN A 405 18.46 -16.04 3.50
N LEU A 406 19.64 -15.58 3.06
CA LEU A 406 20.89 -16.32 3.25
C LEU A 406 21.26 -16.44 4.73
N VAL A 407 21.06 -15.38 5.52
CA VAL A 407 21.24 -15.40 6.98
C VAL A 407 20.27 -16.38 7.63
N ALA A 408 18.99 -16.32 7.25
CA ALA A 408 17.96 -17.25 7.74
C ALA A 408 18.33 -18.72 7.47
N TRP A 409 18.77 -19.01 6.26
CA TRP A 409 19.22 -20.35 5.86
C TRP A 409 20.45 -20.83 6.65
N LYS A 410 21.44 -19.95 6.86
CA LYS A 410 22.63 -20.28 7.67
C LYS A 410 22.27 -20.59 9.12
N ILE A 411 21.41 -19.79 9.74
CA ILE A 411 20.95 -20.01 11.12
C ILE A 411 20.23 -21.36 11.23
N GLY A 412 19.30 -21.65 10.31
CA GLY A 412 18.59 -22.94 10.29
C GLY A 412 19.53 -24.13 10.15
N ARG A 413 20.58 -24.01 9.32
CA ARG A 413 21.57 -25.08 9.12
C ARG A 413 22.46 -25.29 10.35
N GLN A 414 22.81 -24.23 11.07
CA GLN A 414 23.58 -24.35 12.32
C GLN A 414 22.76 -25.07 13.40
N SER A 415 21.48 -24.71 13.58
CA SER A 415 20.58 -25.39 14.53
C SER A 415 20.39 -26.88 14.21
N ALA A 416 20.32 -27.25 12.93
CA ALA A 416 20.22 -28.65 12.51
C ALA A 416 21.51 -29.44 12.79
N ASN A 417 22.68 -28.82 12.66
CA ASN A 417 23.98 -29.47 12.88
C ASN A 417 24.34 -29.60 14.38
N THR A 418 23.81 -28.76 15.27
CA THR A 418 24.13 -28.80 16.70
C THR A 418 23.31 -29.81 17.50
N GLY A 419 22.40 -30.57 16.87
CA GLY A 419 21.68 -31.68 17.52
C GLY A 419 20.75 -31.27 18.66
N ASP A 420 20.40 -29.99 18.76
CA ASP A 420 19.56 -29.43 19.81
C ASP A 420 18.07 -29.67 19.46
N GLY A 421 17.71 -30.95 19.34
CA GLY A 421 16.39 -31.43 18.90
C GLY A 421 15.28 -31.33 19.94
N ASN A 422 15.40 -30.46 20.95
CA ASN A 422 14.43 -30.38 22.06
C ASN A 422 13.81 -29.00 22.31
N HIS A 423 14.06 -28.01 21.44
CA HIS A 423 13.17 -26.86 21.34
C HIS A 423 12.34 -26.97 20.07
N SER A 424 11.17 -27.58 20.22
CA SER A 424 10.06 -27.54 19.27
C SER A 424 9.69 -26.08 18.97
N LEU A 425 10.34 -25.51 17.95
CA LEU A 425 9.71 -24.47 17.17
C LEU A 425 8.44 -25.08 16.56
N PRO A 426 7.29 -24.36 16.56
CA PRO A 426 6.08 -24.88 15.95
C PRO A 426 6.36 -25.19 14.48
N PRO A 427 5.73 -26.24 13.92
CA PRO A 427 6.08 -26.75 12.61
C PRO A 427 5.92 -25.63 11.60
N THR A 428 7.04 -25.19 11.03
CA THR A 428 7.01 -24.66 9.67
C THR A 428 6.35 -25.76 8.85
N GLY A 429 5.11 -25.52 8.42
CA GLY A 429 4.41 -26.36 7.47
C GLY A 429 5.18 -26.36 6.16
N GLU A 430 6.25 -27.13 6.12
CA GLU A 430 6.88 -27.64 4.92
C GLU A 430 6.13 -28.92 4.56
N ILE A 431 5.17 -28.81 3.64
CA ILE A 431 4.74 -29.93 2.82
C ILE A 431 4.52 -29.39 1.40
N CYS A 432 5.41 -29.80 0.50
CA CYS A 432 5.39 -29.80 -0.97
C CYS A 432 5.06 -28.52 -1.75
#